data_AF-A0A439DD07-F1
#
_entry.id   AF-A0A439DD07-F1
#
_cell.length_a   1.000
_cell.length_b   1.000
_cell.length_c   1.000
_cell.angle_alpha   90.00
_cell.angle_beta   90.00
_cell.angle_gamma   90.00
#
_symmetry.space_group_name_H-M   'P 1'
#
loop_
_entity.id
_entity.type
_entity.pdbx_description
1 polymer ?
#
loop_
_entity_poly.entity_id
_entity_poly.type
_entity_poly.pdbx_seq_one_letter_code
_entity_poly.pdbx_strand_id
1 'polypeptide(L)'
;MPRKSIPRDRLPALQKSYDQLCEWLNYDPNTRHSARRLLDSSYVKPFFREYRRDFLEAAHDHPAVQYADLYRWCISTNAFMQPKYASSEAQSNKRDWTPLDHAARFLVRVLRFSWENDGEWSNGKFDPDNDEDGEGEMEFYQVWAILRYLQAEWEAANVEDWEVERVAGMFTEMMTSRL
;
A
#
# COMPACT_ATOMS: atom_id res chain seq x y z
N MET A 1 -10.61 -13.64 12.79
CA MET A 1 -11.00 -14.80 11.96
C MET A 1 -9.74 -15.60 11.59
N PRO A 2 -9.81 -16.94 11.45
CA PRO A 2 -8.67 -17.72 10.97
C PRO A 2 -8.30 -17.31 9.53
N ARG A 3 -7.01 -17.31 9.23
CA ARG A 3 -6.47 -16.94 7.90
C ARG A 3 -6.94 -18.01 6.90
N LYS A 4 -7.87 -17.65 5.99
CA LYS A 4 -8.26 -18.54 4.88
C LYS A 4 -7.04 -18.78 3.99
N SER A 5 -6.85 -20.02 3.56
CA SER A 5 -5.83 -20.35 2.56
C SER A 5 -6.23 -19.77 1.20
N ILE A 6 -5.28 -19.21 0.46
CA ILE A 6 -5.54 -18.70 -0.89
C ILE A 6 -5.86 -19.88 -1.83
N PRO A 7 -6.99 -19.84 -2.56
CA PRO A 7 -7.34 -20.82 -3.59
C PRO A 7 -6.23 -20.98 -4.65
N ARG A 8 -5.98 -22.23 -5.08
CA ARG A 8 -4.84 -22.55 -5.97
C ARG A 8 -4.91 -21.86 -7.33
N ASP A 9 -6.11 -21.67 -7.84
CA ASP A 9 -6.43 -20.99 -9.10
C ASP A 9 -6.07 -19.49 -9.07
N ARG A 10 -6.00 -18.87 -7.88
CA ARG A 10 -5.66 -17.45 -7.71
C ARG A 10 -4.15 -17.21 -7.57
N LEU A 11 -3.39 -18.24 -7.21
CA LEU A 11 -1.94 -18.14 -6.98
C LEU A 11 -1.14 -17.62 -8.19
N PRO A 12 -1.41 -18.04 -9.45
CA PRO A 12 -0.64 -17.56 -10.59
C PRO A 12 -0.76 -16.04 -10.81
N ALA A 13 -1.96 -15.50 -10.60
CA ALA A 13 -2.20 -14.07 -10.73
C ALA A 13 -1.49 -13.28 -9.62
N LEU A 14 -1.56 -13.74 -8.37
CA LEU A 14 -0.82 -13.13 -7.27
C LEU A 14 0.69 -13.22 -7.45
N GLN A 15 1.20 -14.32 -8.01
CA GLN A 15 2.62 -14.48 -8.32
C GLN A 15 3.06 -13.44 -9.36
N LYS A 16 2.28 -13.27 -10.44
CA LYS A 16 2.55 -12.23 -11.45
C LYS A 16 2.61 -10.83 -10.83
N SER A 17 1.66 -10.51 -9.96
CA SER A 17 1.64 -9.21 -9.27
C SER A 17 2.77 -9.04 -8.27
N TYR A 18 3.21 -10.13 -7.61
CA TYR A 18 4.38 -10.12 -6.76
C TYR A 18 5.66 -9.86 -7.55
N ASP A 19 5.81 -10.50 -8.70
CA ASP A 19 6.96 -10.31 -9.58
C ASP A 19 7.02 -8.86 -10.09
N GLN A 20 5.88 -8.28 -10.47
CA GLN A 20 5.79 -6.86 -10.83
C GLN A 20 6.13 -5.95 -9.64
N LEU A 21 5.60 -6.24 -8.45
CA LEU A 21 5.95 -5.47 -7.24
C LEU A 21 7.46 -5.49 -6.98
N CYS A 22 8.13 -6.63 -7.16
CA CYS A 22 9.58 -6.72 -6.99
C CYS A 22 10.32 -5.78 -7.94
N GLU A 23 9.91 -5.72 -9.21
CA GLU A 23 10.49 -4.80 -10.20
C GLU A 23 10.31 -3.33 -9.77
N TRP A 24 9.12 -2.95 -9.30
CA TRP A 24 8.84 -1.58 -8.83
C TRP A 24 9.60 -1.19 -7.56
N LEU A 25 9.85 -2.15 -6.68
CA LEU A 25 10.68 -1.99 -5.49
C LEU A 25 12.19 -2.10 -5.81
N ASN A 26 12.55 -2.22 -7.10
CA ASN A 26 13.92 -2.37 -7.56
C ASN A 26 14.65 -3.61 -7.00
N TYR A 27 13.91 -4.68 -6.69
CA TYR A 27 14.48 -5.98 -6.35
C TYR A 27 14.69 -6.83 -7.59
N ASP A 28 15.94 -7.22 -7.83
CA ASP A 28 16.32 -8.14 -8.89
C ASP A 28 15.82 -9.59 -8.61
N PRO A 29 15.87 -10.51 -9.58
CA PRO A 29 15.46 -11.91 -9.38
C PRO A 29 16.16 -12.63 -8.20
N ASN A 30 17.37 -12.22 -7.85
CA ASN A 30 18.15 -12.83 -6.77
C ASN A 30 17.72 -12.31 -5.38
N THR A 31 17.16 -11.10 -5.33
CA THR A 31 16.76 -10.39 -4.11
C THR A 31 15.25 -10.35 -3.90
N ARG A 32 14.43 -10.96 -4.79
CA ARG A 32 12.97 -11.07 -4.61
C ARG A 32 12.53 -11.62 -3.26
N HIS A 33 13.33 -12.47 -2.62
CA HIS A 33 13.02 -12.99 -1.29
C HIS A 33 13.06 -11.90 -0.20
N SER A 34 13.81 -10.81 -0.42
CA SER A 34 13.86 -9.62 0.44
C SER A 34 12.56 -8.82 0.37
N ALA A 35 11.89 -8.76 -0.77
CA ALA A 35 10.58 -8.11 -0.89
C ALA A 35 9.56 -8.73 0.07
N ARG A 36 9.50 -10.07 0.18
CA ARG A 36 8.64 -10.74 1.16
C ARG A 36 9.02 -10.37 2.60
N ARG A 37 10.31 -10.23 2.91
CA ARG A 37 10.76 -9.75 4.24
C ARG A 37 10.31 -8.32 4.51
N LEU A 38 10.36 -7.43 3.53
CA LEU A 38 9.85 -6.06 3.62
C LEU A 38 8.35 -6.05 3.92
N LEU A 39 7.55 -6.83 3.18
CA LEU A 39 6.10 -6.96 3.39
C LEU A 39 5.77 -7.48 4.81
N ASP A 40 6.59 -8.38 5.33
CA ASP A 40 6.44 -8.95 6.67
C ASP A 40 7.13 -8.14 7.79
N SER A 41 7.81 -7.04 7.44
CA SER A 41 8.61 -6.24 8.37
C SER A 41 7.77 -5.44 9.36
N SER A 42 8.44 -4.90 10.39
CA SER A 42 7.86 -3.93 11.32
C SER A 42 7.42 -2.63 10.64
N TYR A 43 7.97 -2.31 9.47
CA TYR A 43 7.64 -1.10 8.71
C TYR A 43 6.29 -1.19 7.98
N VAL A 44 5.83 -2.40 7.65
CA VAL A 44 4.65 -2.59 6.77
C VAL A 44 3.55 -3.37 7.49
N LYS A 45 3.90 -4.53 8.07
CA LYS A 45 2.92 -5.50 8.57
C LYS A 45 2.00 -4.96 9.67
N PRO A 46 2.47 -4.17 10.67
CA PRO A 46 1.58 -3.62 11.68
C PRO A 46 0.55 -2.66 11.09
N PHE A 47 0.95 -1.80 10.15
CA PHE A 47 0.04 -0.83 9.53
C PHE A 47 -0.92 -1.49 8.56
N PHE A 48 -0.50 -2.55 7.85
CA PHE A 48 -1.44 -3.31 7.02
C PHE A 48 -2.47 -4.06 7.86
N ARG A 49 -2.09 -4.58 9.04
CA ARG A 49 -3.05 -5.17 9.98
C ARG A 49 -4.11 -4.16 10.43
N GLU A 50 -3.70 -2.92 10.67
CA GLU A 50 -4.62 -1.83 10.97
C GLU A 50 -5.55 -1.52 9.80
N TYR A 51 -5.01 -1.33 8.59
CA TYR A 51 -5.78 -1.14 7.37
C TYR A 51 -6.80 -2.26 7.14
N ARG A 52 -6.37 -3.51 7.32
CA ARG A 52 -7.23 -4.69 7.18
C ARG A 52 -8.37 -4.68 8.20
N ARG A 53 -8.07 -4.50 9.48
CA ARG A 53 -9.06 -4.50 10.56
C ARG A 53 -10.10 -3.39 10.37
N ASP A 54 -9.63 -2.19 10.02
CA ASP A 54 -10.46 -1.00 10.04
C ASP A 54 -11.19 -0.75 8.72
N PHE A 55 -10.72 -1.33 7.61
CA PHE A 55 -11.31 -1.16 6.29
C PHE A 55 -11.70 -2.50 5.65
N LEU A 56 -10.74 -3.38 5.34
CA LEU A 56 -11.04 -4.59 4.55
C LEU A 56 -12.00 -5.56 5.26
N GLU A 57 -11.88 -5.73 6.57
CA GLU A 57 -12.77 -6.59 7.35
C GLU A 57 -14.13 -5.92 7.68
N ALA A 58 -14.22 -4.59 7.58
CA ALA A 58 -15.40 -3.81 7.95
C ALA A 58 -16.26 -3.39 6.75
N ALA A 59 -15.65 -3.15 5.59
CA ALA A 59 -16.31 -2.75 4.36
C ALA A 59 -16.82 -3.96 3.58
N HIS A 60 -17.96 -3.80 2.89
CA HIS A 60 -18.51 -4.85 2.03
C HIS A 60 -17.99 -4.74 0.60
N ASP A 61 -17.66 -3.51 0.16
CA ASP A 61 -17.00 -3.23 -1.10
C ASP A 61 -15.55 -2.83 -0.84
N HIS A 62 -14.64 -3.40 -1.64
CA HIS A 62 -13.20 -3.12 -1.56
C HIS A 62 -12.74 -2.35 -2.80
N PRO A 63 -13.11 -1.06 -2.94
CA PRO A 63 -12.69 -0.27 -4.09
C PRO A 63 -11.17 -0.20 -4.17
N ALA A 64 -10.67 -0.25 -5.40
CA ALA A 64 -9.26 -0.03 -5.67
C ALA A 64 -8.93 1.45 -5.50
N VAL A 65 -8.10 1.78 -4.50
CA VAL A 65 -7.59 3.15 -4.32
C VAL A 65 -6.50 3.42 -5.36
N GLN A 66 -6.78 4.32 -6.29
CA GLN A 66 -5.85 4.71 -7.35
C GLN A 66 -4.72 5.59 -6.79
N TYR A 67 -3.52 5.44 -7.36
CA TYR A 67 -2.36 6.22 -6.96
C TYR A 67 -2.62 7.73 -7.05
N ALA A 68 -3.08 8.21 -8.20
CA ALA A 68 -3.29 9.64 -8.45
C ALA A 68 -4.30 10.27 -7.48
N ASP A 69 -5.36 9.54 -7.14
CA ASP A 69 -6.38 10.01 -6.20
C ASP A 69 -5.84 10.05 -4.77
N LEU A 70 -5.10 9.00 -4.36
CA LEU A 70 -4.45 8.97 -3.06
C LEU A 70 -3.41 10.07 -2.92
N TYR A 71 -2.61 10.30 -3.96
CA TYR A 71 -1.60 11.35 -4.00
C TYR A 71 -2.24 12.72 -3.83
N ARG A 72 -3.22 13.08 -4.67
CA ARG A 72 -3.97 14.34 -4.55
C ARG A 72 -4.69 14.48 -3.21
N TRP A 73 -5.20 13.39 -2.65
CA TRP A 73 -5.83 13.39 -1.34
C TRP A 73 -4.83 13.70 -0.22
N CYS A 74 -3.66 13.06 -0.23
CA CYS A 74 -2.60 13.30 0.73
C CYS A 74 -2.12 14.76 0.70
N ILE A 75 -1.98 15.35 -0.49
CA ILE A 75 -1.65 16.77 -0.67
C ILE A 75 -2.77 17.66 -0.13
N SER A 76 -3.99 17.51 -0.65
CA SER A 76 -5.11 18.41 -0.32
C SER A 76 -5.50 18.39 1.16
N THR A 77 -5.27 17.28 1.85
CA THR A 77 -5.55 17.14 3.28
C THR A 77 -4.33 17.42 4.17
N ASN A 78 -3.16 17.67 3.57
CA ASN A 78 -1.87 17.76 4.26
C ASN A 78 -1.63 16.55 5.18
N ALA A 79 -1.81 15.35 4.64
CA ALA A 79 -1.99 14.14 5.42
C ALA A 79 -0.81 13.82 6.37
N PHE A 80 0.42 14.13 5.97
CA PHE A 80 1.62 13.87 6.78
C PHE A 80 1.71 14.72 8.06
N MET A 81 1.04 15.87 8.08
CA MET A 81 0.97 16.77 9.23
C MET A 81 -0.27 16.53 10.10
N GLN A 82 -1.27 15.83 9.58
CA GLN A 82 -2.52 15.57 10.29
C GLN A 82 -2.35 14.43 11.32
N PRO A 83 -2.62 14.67 12.62
CA PRO A 83 -2.52 13.62 13.64
C PRO A 83 -3.37 12.39 13.34
N LYS A 84 -4.53 12.56 12.68
CA LYS A 84 -5.44 11.45 12.34
C LYS A 84 -4.81 10.42 11.41
N TYR A 85 -3.83 10.79 10.59
CA TYR A 85 -3.11 9.84 9.73
C TYR A 85 -1.73 9.49 10.33
N ALA A 86 -1.03 10.47 10.91
CA ALA A 86 0.34 10.30 11.36
C ALA A 86 0.49 9.59 12.71
N SER A 87 -0.49 9.68 13.63
CA SER A 87 -0.34 9.17 15.01
C SER A 87 -1.10 7.87 15.27
N SER A 88 -0.49 6.98 16.07
CA SER A 88 -1.12 5.79 16.66
C SER A 88 -2.04 6.15 17.82
N GLU A 89 -1.77 7.27 18.49
CA GLU A 89 -2.49 7.72 19.69
C GLU A 89 -3.71 8.57 19.34
N ALA A 90 -3.80 9.05 18.09
CA ALA A 90 -4.99 9.71 17.61
C ALA A 90 -6.17 8.71 17.67
N GLN A 91 -7.04 8.88 18.67
CA GLN A 91 -8.36 8.26 18.73
C GLN A 91 -9.22 8.88 17.63
N SER A 92 -8.91 8.59 16.38
CA SER A 92 -9.77 8.94 15.27
C SER A 92 -10.98 8.02 15.31
N ASN A 93 -12.16 8.60 15.47
CA ASN A 93 -13.39 7.89 15.16
C ASN A 93 -13.37 7.60 13.65
N LYS A 94 -13.19 6.33 13.27
CA LYS A 94 -13.06 5.89 11.88
C LYS A 94 -14.40 5.56 11.21
N ARG A 95 -15.53 5.86 11.85
CA ARG A 95 -16.87 5.56 11.32
C ARG A 95 -17.14 6.22 9.96
N ASP A 96 -16.63 7.44 9.77
CA ASP A 96 -16.86 8.23 8.56
C ASP A 96 -15.66 8.22 7.60
N TRP A 97 -14.73 7.28 7.79
CA TRP A 97 -13.52 7.22 6.97
C TRP A 97 -13.82 6.65 5.59
N THR A 98 -13.29 7.33 4.59
CA THR A 98 -13.33 6.86 3.21
C THR A 98 -12.21 5.84 2.94
N PRO A 99 -12.26 5.07 1.85
CA PRO A 99 -11.13 4.25 1.42
C PRO A 99 -9.82 5.05 1.29
N LEU A 100 -9.91 6.31 0.86
CA LEU A 100 -8.77 7.23 0.78
C LEU A 100 -8.20 7.58 2.16
N ASP A 101 -9.03 7.79 3.20
CA ASP A 101 -8.55 8.02 4.56
C ASP A 101 -7.76 6.81 5.10
N HIS A 102 -8.26 5.59 4.89
CA HIS A 102 -7.58 4.37 5.33
C HIS A 102 -6.26 4.16 4.59
N ALA A 103 -6.25 4.35 3.27
CA ALA A 103 -5.05 4.22 2.45
C ALA A 103 -4.02 5.30 2.80
N ALA A 104 -4.45 6.55 3.00
CA ALA A 104 -3.59 7.66 3.40
C ALA A 104 -2.97 7.39 4.77
N ARG A 105 -3.75 6.87 5.74
CA ARG A 105 -3.20 6.48 7.04
C ARG A 105 -2.14 5.40 6.90
N PHE A 106 -2.41 4.33 6.14
CA PHE A 106 -1.42 3.28 5.92
C PHE A 106 -0.12 3.88 5.37
N LEU A 107 -0.22 4.66 4.30
CA LEU A 107 0.92 5.22 3.59
C LEU A 107 1.73 6.17 4.48
N VAL A 108 1.07 7.14 5.13
CA VAL A 108 1.72 8.10 6.02
C VAL A 108 2.44 7.38 7.16
N ARG A 109 1.83 6.35 7.75
CA ARG A 109 2.42 5.60 8.87
C ARG A 109 3.63 4.79 8.44
N VAL A 110 3.59 4.13 7.29
CA VAL A 110 4.73 3.37 6.75
C VAL A 110 5.92 4.29 6.51
N LEU A 111 5.72 5.38 5.76
CA LEU A 111 6.79 6.29 5.39
C LEU A 111 7.37 7.01 6.61
N ARG A 112 6.52 7.58 7.47
CA ARG A 112 7.00 8.26 8.68
C ARG A 112 7.75 7.32 9.62
N PHE A 113 7.22 6.11 9.83
CA PHE A 113 7.89 5.14 10.69
C PHE A 113 9.23 4.71 10.09
N SER A 114 9.31 4.58 8.77
CA SER A 114 10.58 4.33 8.08
C SER A 114 11.59 5.45 8.29
N TRP A 115 11.21 6.72 8.02
CA TRP A 115 12.10 7.87 8.21
C TRP A 115 12.53 8.08 9.67
N GLU A 116 11.65 7.79 10.63
CA GLU A 116 11.93 7.97 12.07
C GLU A 116 12.82 6.84 12.64
N ASN A 117 13.07 5.75 11.89
CA ASN A 117 13.79 4.56 12.36
C ASN A 117 14.85 4.04 11.38
N ASP A 118 15.39 4.90 10.49
CA ASP A 118 16.40 4.53 9.50
C ASP A 118 16.00 3.29 8.66
N GLY A 119 14.74 3.28 8.20
CA GLY A 119 14.15 2.18 7.44
C GLY A 119 14.46 2.18 5.94
N GLU A 120 13.71 1.37 5.19
CA GLU A 120 13.87 1.18 3.73
C GLU A 120 13.68 2.47 2.93
N TRP A 121 12.77 3.32 3.39
CA TRP A 121 12.50 4.65 2.85
C TRP A 121 13.12 5.70 3.77
N SER A 122 13.95 6.57 3.24
CA SER A 122 14.85 7.45 4.01
C SER A 122 15.03 8.84 3.39
N ASN A 123 14.47 9.08 2.20
CA ASN A 123 14.57 10.38 1.52
C ASN A 123 13.55 11.34 2.14
N GLY A 124 13.98 11.91 3.26
CA GLY A 124 13.40 12.97 4.08
C GLY A 124 12.06 13.56 3.66
N LYS A 125 11.04 13.32 4.49
CA LYS A 125 9.74 14.04 4.58
C LYS A 125 9.09 14.31 3.21
N PHE A 126 7.98 13.63 2.95
CA PHE A 126 7.07 13.94 1.85
C PHE A 126 6.73 15.44 1.81
N ASP A 127 7.40 16.14 0.89
CA ASP A 127 7.22 17.54 0.58
C ASP A 127 7.02 17.64 -0.95
N PRO A 128 5.77 17.50 -1.42
CA PRO A 128 5.46 17.47 -2.85
C PRO A 128 5.79 18.80 -3.54
N ASP A 129 6.00 19.88 -2.78
CA ASP A 129 6.37 21.20 -3.30
C ASP A 129 7.89 21.42 -3.35
N ASN A 130 8.70 20.58 -2.68
CA ASN A 130 10.17 20.67 -2.64
C ASN A 130 10.88 19.32 -2.96
N ASP A 131 10.25 18.44 -3.74
CA ASP A 131 10.82 17.16 -4.17
C ASP A 131 11.61 17.32 -5.49
N GLU A 132 12.74 18.02 -5.44
CA GLU A 132 13.54 18.37 -6.63
C GLU A 132 14.01 17.15 -7.43
N ASP A 133 14.25 16.02 -6.76
CA ASP A 133 14.73 14.78 -7.36
C ASP A 133 13.60 13.75 -7.61
N GLY A 134 12.35 14.06 -7.24
CA GLY A 134 11.19 13.16 -7.38
C GLY A 134 11.26 11.89 -6.52
N GLU A 135 12.13 11.88 -5.51
CA GLU A 135 12.38 10.73 -4.65
C GLU A 135 11.21 10.50 -3.69
N GLY A 136 10.60 11.56 -3.16
CA GLY A 136 9.41 11.47 -2.32
C GLY A 136 8.21 10.90 -3.06
N GLU A 137 8.04 11.26 -4.33
CA GLU A 137 7.04 10.66 -5.21
C GLU A 137 7.29 9.15 -5.41
N MET A 138 8.56 8.76 -5.59
CA MET A 138 8.94 7.35 -5.76
C MET A 138 8.65 6.52 -4.49
N GLU A 139 9.03 7.01 -3.31
CA GLU A 139 8.74 6.32 -2.04
C GLU A 139 7.21 6.19 -1.82
N PHE A 140 6.45 7.24 -2.11
CA PHE A 140 4.99 7.22 -2.05
C PHE A 140 4.41 6.12 -2.95
N TYR A 141 4.89 6.07 -4.19
CA TYR A 141 4.47 5.08 -5.16
C TYR A 141 4.76 3.65 -4.69
N GLN A 142 5.98 3.39 -4.20
CA GLN A 142 6.39 2.09 -3.70
C GLN A 142 5.50 1.61 -2.54
N VAL A 143 5.22 2.49 -1.59
CA VAL A 143 4.34 2.16 -0.45
C VAL A 143 2.89 1.94 -0.89
N TRP A 144 2.39 2.73 -1.85
CA TRP A 144 1.08 2.48 -2.45
C TRP A 144 1.04 1.12 -3.18
N ALA A 145 2.07 0.75 -3.93
CA ALA A 145 2.16 -0.53 -4.63
C ALA A 145 2.15 -1.71 -3.64
N ILE A 146 2.86 -1.58 -2.51
CA ILE A 146 2.81 -2.52 -1.39
C ILE A 146 1.38 -2.65 -0.84
N LEU A 147 0.69 -1.54 -0.59
CA LEU A 147 -0.71 -1.56 -0.12
C LEU A 147 -1.61 -2.33 -1.09
N ARG A 148 -1.49 -2.04 -2.39
CA ARG A 148 -2.27 -2.71 -3.44
C ARG A 148 -2.02 -4.20 -3.48
N TYR A 149 -0.75 -4.63 -3.43
CA TYR A 149 -0.40 -6.04 -3.41
C TYR A 149 -0.96 -6.76 -2.18
N LEU A 150 -0.79 -6.17 -0.99
CA LEU A 150 -1.28 -6.77 0.26
C LEU A 150 -2.81 -6.84 0.30
N GLN A 151 -3.51 -5.82 -0.21
CA GLN A 151 -4.96 -5.85 -0.39
C GLN A 151 -5.36 -6.98 -1.34
N ALA A 152 -4.71 -7.12 -2.50
CA ALA A 152 -4.98 -8.21 -3.44
C ALA A 152 -4.74 -9.60 -2.82
N GLU A 153 -3.65 -9.78 -2.05
CA GLU A 153 -3.37 -11.03 -1.33
C GLU A 153 -4.48 -11.35 -0.31
N TRP A 154 -4.99 -10.34 0.39
CA TRP A 154 -6.11 -10.50 1.32
C TRP A 154 -7.42 -10.83 0.60
N GLU A 155 -7.76 -10.09 -0.46
CA GLU A 155 -8.99 -10.31 -1.23
C GLU A 155 -8.99 -11.70 -1.86
N ALA A 156 -7.87 -12.13 -2.44
CA ALA A 156 -7.72 -13.47 -2.99
C ALA A 156 -7.94 -14.57 -1.96
N ALA A 157 -7.73 -14.31 -0.66
CA ALA A 157 -8.03 -15.27 0.40
C ALA A 157 -9.47 -15.19 0.92
N ASN A 158 -10.15 -14.04 0.80
CA ASN A 158 -11.37 -13.77 1.58
C ASN A 158 -12.61 -13.42 0.75
N VAL A 159 -12.45 -12.93 -0.48
CA VAL A 159 -13.55 -12.51 -1.36
C VAL A 159 -13.95 -13.67 -2.28
N GLU A 160 -15.24 -13.99 -2.35
CA GLU A 160 -15.74 -15.11 -3.17
C GLU A 160 -15.66 -14.78 -4.66
N ASP A 161 -16.14 -13.60 -5.08
CA ASP A 161 -16.12 -13.12 -6.47
C ASP A 161 -14.82 -12.39 -6.84
N TRP A 162 -13.68 -12.94 -6.45
CA TRP A 162 -12.39 -12.32 -6.75
C TRP A 162 -12.03 -12.45 -8.23
N GLU A 163 -11.90 -11.31 -8.92
CA GLU A 163 -11.56 -11.26 -10.35
C GLU A 163 -10.05 -11.10 -10.56
N VAL A 164 -9.48 -12.01 -11.35
CA VAL A 164 -8.05 -12.02 -11.73
C VAL A 164 -7.63 -10.73 -12.46
N GLU A 165 -8.52 -10.17 -13.27
CA GLU A 165 -8.25 -9.01 -14.13
C GLU A 165 -8.06 -7.71 -13.32
N ARG A 166 -8.68 -7.58 -12.13
CA ARG A 166 -8.49 -6.42 -11.25
C ARG A 166 -7.05 -6.23 -10.82
N VAL A 167 -6.29 -7.32 -10.65
CA VAL A 167 -4.91 -7.22 -10.14
C VAL A 167 -3.90 -7.10 -11.28
N ALA A 168 -4.17 -7.75 -12.41
CA ALA A 168 -3.31 -7.69 -13.59
C ALA A 168 -3.37 -6.32 -14.30
N GLY A 169 -4.55 -5.67 -14.34
CA GLY A 169 -4.72 -4.34 -14.95
C GLY A 169 -3.97 -3.24 -14.19
N MET A 170 -3.99 -3.28 -12.86
CA MET A 170 -3.42 -2.25 -11.97
C MET A 170 -1.95 -1.95 -12.20
N PHE A 171 -1.11 -2.97 -12.39
CA PHE A 171 0.33 -2.77 -12.61
C PHE A 171 0.67 -2.60 -14.10
N THR A 172 -0.24 -2.99 -15.00
CA THR A 172 -0.01 -2.93 -16.45
C THR A 172 -0.35 -1.55 -17.02
N GLU A 173 -1.45 -0.92 -16.61
CA GLU A 173 -1.87 0.41 -17.13
C GLU A 173 -0.85 1.51 -16.84
N MET A 174 -0.09 1.42 -15.75
CA MET A 174 0.92 2.43 -15.39
C MET A 174 2.28 2.25 -16.06
N MET A 175 2.65 1.03 -16.48
CA MET A 175 3.87 0.81 -17.28
C MET A 175 3.81 1.57 -18.61
N THR A 176 2.61 1.74 -19.16
CA THR A 176 2.35 2.54 -20.37
C THR A 176 2.35 4.05 -20.13
N SER A 177 2.26 4.53 -18.88
CA SER A 177 2.27 5.96 -18.56
C SER A 177 3.68 6.50 -18.27
N ARG A 178 4.66 5.63 -18.06
CA ARG A 178 6.09 5.98 -17.87
C ARG A 178 6.94 5.78 -19.14
N LEU A 179 6.34 5.30 -20.23
CA LEU A 179 6.92 5.24 -21.58
C LEU A 179 6.38 6.38 -22.44
#